data_AF-A0A1I2EXC9-F1
#
_entry.id   AF-A0A1I2EXC9-F1
#
_cell.length_a   1.000
_cell.length_b   1.000
_cell.length_c   1.000
_cell.angle_alpha   90.00
_cell.angle_beta   90.00
_cell.angle_gamma   90.00
#
_symmetry.space_group_name_H-M   'P 1'
#
loop_
_entity.id
_entity.type
_entity.pdbx_description
1 polymer ?
#
loop_
_entity_poly.entity_id
_entity_poly.type
_entity_poly.pdbx_seq_one_letter_code
_entity_poly.pdbx_strand_id
1 'polypeptide(L)'
;MISIDNIFENLKEIRLLEDKLYHLELNGWLKNEFLTWEWWILVVFLIVPWVIWAKLVKRDIILEILLFGTIIILTTTLLDVVGSQYNFWDYPIAFLPFIPRAFPFDFSMVPVAYMLLYQYFRTWKSFILAQIIMALTYAYIGEPFCEWVKLVNYLEWRYRYSFIYYIIVGIVIRALILKLASLSKPQDLTTK
;
A
#
# COMPACT_ATOMS: atom_id res chain seq x y z
N MET A 1 26.08 11.03 29.37
CA MET A 1 25.21 9.84 29.50
C MET A 1 23.77 10.35 29.49
N ILE A 2 22.97 9.99 28.49
CA ILE A 2 21.56 10.41 28.44
C ILE A 2 20.85 9.68 29.59
N SER A 3 20.24 10.42 30.53
CA SER A 3 19.48 9.80 31.62
C SER A 3 18.20 9.17 31.06
N ILE A 4 17.79 8.05 31.64
CA ILE A 4 16.48 7.45 31.38
C ILE A 4 15.35 8.46 31.67
N ASP A 5 15.54 9.33 32.67
CA ASP A 5 14.57 10.39 33.01
C ASP A 5 14.35 11.36 31.84
N ASN A 6 15.43 11.77 31.15
CA ASN A 6 15.34 12.65 29.98
C ASN A 6 14.56 12.01 28.82
N ILE A 7 14.64 10.68 28.68
CA ILE A 7 13.85 9.94 27.66
C ILE A 7 12.36 10.02 28.02
N PHE A 8 12.01 9.79 29.29
CA PHE A 8 10.61 9.85 29.73
C PHE A 8 10.03 11.27 29.66
N GLU A 9 10.83 12.30 29.93
CA GLU A 9 10.42 13.69 29.76
C GLU A 9 10.12 14.02 28.29
N ASN A 10 11.03 13.66 27.37
CA ASN A 10 10.80 13.84 25.94
C ASN A 10 9.57 13.07 25.44
N LEU A 11 9.37 11.82 25.88
CA LEU A 11 8.18 11.04 25.54
C LEU A 11 6.88 11.69 26.01
N LYS A 12 6.87 12.36 27.17
CA LYS A 12 5.70 13.12 27.63
C LYS A 12 5.42 14.31 26.72
N GLU A 13 6.46 15.03 26.29
CA GLU A 13 6.32 16.15 25.37
C GLU A 13 5.79 15.70 24.01
N ILE A 14 6.34 14.63 23.44
CA ILE A 14 5.85 14.01 22.20
C ILE A 14 4.37 13.65 22.34
N ARG A 15 3.97 12.99 23.43
CA ARG A 15 2.59 12.59 23.65
C ARG A 15 1.62 13.77 23.73
N LEU A 16 2.03 14.86 24.38
CA LEU A 16 1.23 16.09 24.44
C LEU A 16 1.05 16.73 23.05
N LEU A 17 2.04 16.62 22.17
CA LEU A 17 1.95 17.09 20.78
C LEU A 17 1.10 16.16 19.92
N GLU A 18 1.22 14.84 20.09
CA GLU A 18 0.38 13.84 19.43
C GLU A 18 -1.10 14.01 19.79
N ASP A 19 -1.43 14.26 21.06
CA ASP A 19 -2.82 14.51 21.49
C ASP A 19 -3.40 15.77 20.82
N LYS A 20 -2.60 16.85 20.72
CA LYS A 20 -3.00 18.07 20.02
C LYS A 20 -3.18 17.83 18.52
N LEU A 21 -2.27 17.08 17.90
CA LEU A 21 -2.35 16.70 16.49
C LEU A 21 -3.61 15.88 16.22
N TYR A 22 -3.87 14.86 17.02
CA TYR A 22 -5.06 14.01 16.89
C TYR A 22 -6.35 14.83 16.93
N HIS A 23 -6.48 15.76 17.88
CA HIS A 23 -7.66 16.63 17.95
C HIS A 23 -7.76 17.58 16.75
N LEU A 24 -6.65 18.09 16.24
CA LEU A 24 -6.65 18.91 15.02
C LEU A 24 -7.09 18.10 13.80
N GLU A 25 -6.56 16.89 13.64
CA GLU A 25 -6.91 15.98 12.55
C GLU A 25 -8.36 15.54 12.62
N LEU A 26 -8.86 15.10 13.79
CA LEU A 26 -10.25 14.67 13.95
C LEU A 26 -11.24 15.79 13.64
N ASN A 27 -11.01 16.99 14.19
CA ASN A 27 -11.88 18.14 13.95
C ASN A 27 -11.79 18.62 12.49
N GLY A 28 -10.58 18.62 11.92
CA GLY A 28 -10.35 18.94 10.52
C GLY A 28 -11.07 17.96 9.59
N TRP A 29 -10.95 16.67 9.87
CA TRP A 29 -11.60 15.62 9.11
C TRP A 29 -13.12 15.72 9.15
N LEU A 30 -13.72 15.82 10.35
CA LEU A 30 -15.18 15.92 10.51
C LEU A 30 -15.77 17.15 9.80
N LYS A 31 -15.03 18.26 9.76
CA LYS A 31 -15.51 19.53 9.21
C LYS A 31 -15.23 19.68 7.73
N ASN A 32 -14.09 19.19 7.24
CA ASN A 32 -13.54 19.56 5.93
C ASN A 32 -13.31 18.37 4.98
N GLU A 33 -13.28 17.13 5.48
CA GLU A 33 -12.93 15.94 4.66
C GLU A 33 -14.07 14.93 4.61
N PHE A 34 -14.76 14.70 5.72
CA PHE A 34 -15.80 13.67 5.81
C PHE A 34 -16.98 13.96 4.86
N LEU A 35 -17.37 12.96 4.08
CA LEU A 35 -18.46 13.01 3.09
C LEU A 35 -18.26 13.99 1.94
N THR A 36 -17.06 14.54 1.73
CA THR A 36 -16.75 15.23 0.47
C THR A 36 -16.74 14.24 -0.70
N TRP A 37 -16.78 14.74 -1.94
CA TRP A 37 -16.78 13.87 -3.12
C TRP A 37 -15.45 13.11 -3.25
N GLU A 38 -14.33 13.69 -2.82
CA GLU A 38 -13.04 13.04 -2.76
C GLU A 38 -13.02 11.89 -1.74
N TRP A 39 -13.66 12.06 -0.58
CA TRP A 39 -13.81 10.99 0.41
C TRP A 39 -14.59 9.80 -0.15
N TRP A 40 -15.61 10.05 -0.98
CA TRP A 40 -16.32 8.97 -1.69
C TRP A 40 -15.44 8.26 -2.73
N ILE A 41 -14.47 8.94 -3.35
CA ILE A 41 -13.48 8.27 -4.21
C ILE A 41 -12.62 7.31 -3.38
N LEU A 42 -12.21 7.70 -2.17
CA LEU A 42 -11.50 6.80 -1.25
C LEU A 42 -12.33 5.56 -0.87
N VAL A 43 -13.65 5.72 -0.67
CA VAL A 43 -14.57 4.58 -0.46
C VAL A 43 -14.56 3.65 -1.68
N VAL A 44 -14.64 4.20 -2.89
CA VAL A 44 -14.60 3.40 -4.14
C VAL A 44 -13.27 2.67 -4.27
N PHE A 45 -12.15 3.35 -4.00
CA PHE A 45 -10.79 2.77 -4.05
C PHE A 45 -10.61 1.66 -3.02
N LEU A 46 -11.29 1.75 -1.87
CA LEU A 46 -11.27 0.68 -0.87
C LEU A 46 -12.19 -0.49 -1.28
N ILE A 47 -13.42 -0.24 -1.70
CA ILE A 47 -14.43 -1.32 -1.84
C ILE A 47 -14.35 -2.04 -3.19
N VAL A 48 -14.21 -1.30 -4.29
CA VAL A 48 -14.33 -1.88 -5.64
C VAL A 48 -13.25 -2.93 -5.93
N PRO A 49 -11.95 -2.70 -5.63
CA PRO A 49 -10.93 -3.72 -5.90
C PRO A 49 -11.21 -5.03 -5.15
N TRP A 50 -11.59 -4.96 -3.87
CA TRP A 50 -11.93 -6.18 -3.11
C TRP A 50 -13.15 -6.92 -3.66
N VAL A 51 -14.17 -6.21 -4.15
CA VAL A 51 -15.31 -6.83 -4.85
C VAL A 51 -14.86 -7.54 -6.13
N ILE A 52 -13.96 -6.92 -6.89
CA ILE A 52 -13.37 -7.53 -8.10
C ILE A 52 -12.57 -8.78 -7.70
N TRP A 53 -11.70 -8.69 -6.69
CA TRP A 53 -10.89 -9.79 -6.21
C TRP A 53 -11.76 -10.98 -5.76
N ALA A 54 -12.82 -10.74 -4.99
CA ALA A 54 -13.71 -11.79 -4.50
C ALA A 54 -14.39 -12.58 -5.63
N LYS A 55 -14.64 -11.94 -6.78
CA LYS A 55 -15.20 -12.59 -7.98
C LYS A 55 -14.17 -13.36 -8.80
N LEU A 56 -12.91 -12.95 -8.75
CA LEU A 56 -11.84 -13.45 -9.63
C LEU A 56 -10.87 -14.43 -8.95
N VAL A 57 -10.84 -14.48 -7.62
CA VAL A 57 -9.83 -15.23 -6.87
C VAL A 57 -9.81 -16.73 -7.20
N LYS A 58 -8.61 -17.21 -7.55
CA LYS A 58 -8.28 -18.62 -7.73
C LYS A 58 -8.04 -19.31 -6.39
N ARG A 59 -8.99 -20.19 -6.01
CA ARG A 59 -9.01 -20.84 -4.69
C ARG A 59 -7.91 -21.88 -4.48
N ASP A 60 -7.37 -22.45 -5.56
CA ASP A 60 -6.30 -23.46 -5.56
C ASP A 60 -4.98 -22.96 -4.98
N ILE A 61 -4.71 -21.66 -5.11
CA ILE A 61 -3.48 -21.01 -4.62
C ILE A 61 -3.78 -19.81 -3.71
N ILE A 62 -4.93 -19.80 -3.06
CA ILE A 62 -5.41 -18.63 -2.30
C ILE A 62 -4.44 -18.19 -1.21
N LEU A 63 -3.74 -19.13 -0.55
CA LEU A 63 -2.76 -18.81 0.48
C LEU A 63 -1.55 -18.07 -0.10
N GLU A 64 -1.05 -18.46 -1.27
CA GLU A 64 0.03 -17.75 -1.96
C GLU A 64 -0.42 -16.34 -2.39
N ILE A 65 -1.66 -16.22 -2.90
CA ILE A 65 -2.24 -14.94 -3.31
C ILE A 65 -2.34 -13.99 -2.11
N LEU A 66 -2.93 -14.46 -1.00
CA LEU A 66 -3.08 -13.66 0.21
C LEU A 66 -1.73 -13.30 0.80
N LEU A 67 -0.77 -14.23 0.86
CA LEU A 67 0.58 -13.93 1.34
C LEU A 67 1.27 -12.88 0.45
N PHE A 68 1.14 -12.98 -0.88
CA PHE A 68 1.63 -11.97 -1.81
C PHE A 68 1.01 -10.61 -1.50
N GLY A 69 -0.32 -10.53 -1.40
CA GLY A 69 -1.04 -9.31 -1.09
C GLY A 69 -0.65 -8.71 0.25
N THR A 70 -0.50 -9.52 1.30
CA THR A 70 -0.08 -9.08 2.63
C THR A 70 1.33 -8.49 2.61
N ILE A 71 2.29 -9.11 1.92
CA ILE A 71 3.65 -8.54 1.82
C ILE A 71 3.62 -7.21 1.04
N ILE A 72 2.77 -7.09 0.02
CA ILE A 72 2.56 -5.80 -0.67
C ILE A 72 2.02 -4.75 0.30
N ILE A 73 0.95 -5.04 1.05
CA ILE A 73 0.36 -4.11 2.05
C ILE A 73 1.45 -3.62 3.02
N LEU A 74 2.24 -4.55 3.59
CA LEU A 74 3.32 -4.19 4.50
C LEU A 74 4.37 -3.29 3.83
N THR A 75 4.73 -3.60 2.59
CA THR A 75 5.76 -2.85 1.86
C THR A 75 5.28 -1.44 1.48
N THR A 76 4.03 -1.29 1.05
CA THR A 76 3.49 0.01 0.63
C THR A 76 3.19 0.88 1.85
N THR A 77 2.59 0.34 2.91
CA THR A 77 2.35 1.10 4.14
C THR A 77 3.63 1.57 4.80
N LEU A 78 4.70 0.75 4.81
CA LEU A 78 5.99 1.22 5.30
C LEU A 78 6.60 2.32 4.42
N LEU A 79 6.45 2.20 3.09
CA LEU A 79 6.89 3.26 2.18
C LEU A 79 6.12 4.56 2.43
N ASP A 80 4.81 4.51 2.63
CA ASP A 80 3.97 5.68 2.90
C ASP A 80 4.32 6.34 4.24
N VAL A 81 4.56 5.53 5.28
CA VAL A 81 5.05 6.07 6.55
C VAL A 81 6.36 6.82 6.35
N VAL A 82 7.35 6.22 5.67
CA VAL A 82 8.63 6.87 5.40
C VAL A 82 8.44 8.11 4.51
N GLY A 83 7.65 8.00 3.44
CA GLY A 83 7.40 9.05 2.48
C GLY A 83 6.80 10.31 3.12
N SER A 84 5.77 10.14 3.95
CA SER A 84 5.17 11.26 4.67
C SER A 84 6.11 11.86 5.72
N GLN A 85 6.90 11.04 6.44
CA GLN A 85 7.87 11.56 7.43
C GLN A 85 8.97 12.41 6.79
N TYR A 86 9.39 12.07 5.56
CA TYR A 86 10.38 12.85 4.80
C TYR A 86 9.76 13.93 3.91
N ASN A 87 8.45 14.20 4.02
CA ASN A 87 7.71 15.16 3.20
C ASN A 87 7.88 14.93 1.69
N PHE A 88 7.90 13.66 1.26
CA PHE A 88 7.94 13.34 -0.16
C PHE A 88 6.58 13.51 -0.82
N TRP A 89 5.51 13.20 -0.08
CA TRP A 89 4.11 13.43 -0.43
C TRP A 89 3.22 13.46 0.80
N ASP A 90 2.05 14.06 0.63
CA ASP A 90 0.99 14.12 1.63
C ASP A 90 -0.32 13.58 1.08
N TYR A 91 -1.21 13.20 2.00
CA TYR A 91 -2.59 12.79 1.71
C TYR A 91 -3.55 13.82 2.29
N PRO A 92 -4.04 14.77 1.48
CA PRO A 92 -4.90 15.85 1.97
C PRO A 92 -6.22 15.37 2.57
N ILE A 93 -6.68 14.19 2.17
CA ILE A 93 -7.97 13.62 2.58
C ILE A 93 -7.73 12.21 3.11
N ALA A 94 -8.21 11.96 4.33
CA ALA A 94 -8.13 10.66 4.98
C ALA A 94 -9.45 9.89 4.88
N PHE A 95 -9.36 8.57 4.75
CA PHE A 95 -10.56 7.71 4.82
C PHE A 95 -11.16 7.71 6.24
N LEU A 96 -10.30 7.54 7.25
CA LEU A 96 -10.62 7.66 8.67
C LEU A 96 -9.49 8.42 9.38
N PRO A 97 -9.79 9.20 10.45
CA PRO A 97 -8.82 10.11 11.06
C PRO A 97 -7.82 9.45 12.02
N PHE A 98 -7.89 8.13 12.22
CA PHE A 98 -7.06 7.39 13.21
C PHE A 98 -6.29 6.21 12.60
N ILE A 99 -6.29 6.09 11.27
CA ILE A 99 -5.52 5.10 10.52
C ILE A 99 -4.61 5.83 9.52
N PRO A 100 -3.63 5.16 8.90
CA PRO A 100 -2.81 5.78 7.87
C PRO A 100 -3.66 6.41 6.77
N ARG A 101 -3.35 7.65 6.38
CA ARG A 101 -4.13 8.40 5.40
C ARG A 101 -4.18 7.70 4.03
N ALA A 102 -3.10 6.99 3.67
CA ALA A 102 -2.96 6.18 2.46
C ALA A 102 -3.77 4.86 2.44
N PHE A 103 -4.53 4.54 3.50
CA PHE A 103 -5.12 3.22 3.70
C PHE A 103 -5.89 2.64 2.49
N PRO A 104 -6.76 3.37 1.77
CA PRO A 104 -7.45 2.84 0.58
C PRO A 104 -6.50 2.43 -0.56
N PHE A 105 -5.35 3.07 -0.68
CA PHE A 105 -4.32 2.72 -1.66
C PHE A 105 -3.58 1.46 -1.23
N ASP A 106 -3.07 1.48 0.00
CA ASP A 106 -2.23 0.46 0.61
C ASP A 106 -2.92 -0.88 0.83
N PHE A 107 -4.18 -0.86 1.27
CA PHE A 107 -4.93 -2.05 1.66
C PHE A 107 -5.88 -2.55 0.58
N SER A 108 -5.98 -1.88 -0.55
CA SER A 108 -6.91 -2.25 -1.61
C SER A 108 -6.34 -2.05 -3.01
N MET A 109 -6.27 -0.81 -3.50
CA MET A 109 -5.95 -0.53 -4.90
C MET A 109 -4.68 -1.24 -5.36
N VAL A 110 -3.60 -1.05 -4.61
CA VAL A 110 -2.28 -1.61 -4.93
C VAL A 110 -2.26 -3.13 -4.73
N PRO A 111 -2.47 -3.68 -3.51
CA PRO A 111 -2.31 -5.11 -3.27
C PRO A 111 -3.28 -5.98 -4.09
N VAL A 112 -4.51 -5.52 -4.34
CA VAL A 112 -5.47 -6.30 -5.15
C VAL A 112 -4.98 -6.45 -6.58
N ALA A 113 -4.47 -5.38 -7.21
CA ALA A 113 -3.95 -5.47 -8.56
C ALA A 113 -2.77 -6.45 -8.64
N TYR A 114 -1.84 -6.37 -7.68
CA TYR A 114 -0.74 -7.32 -7.55
C TYR A 114 -1.21 -8.77 -7.39
N MET A 115 -2.20 -9.02 -6.53
CA MET A 115 -2.79 -10.35 -6.31
C MET A 115 -3.43 -10.91 -7.60
N LEU A 116 -4.10 -10.06 -8.39
CA LEU A 116 -4.64 -10.45 -9.69
C LEU A 116 -3.51 -10.76 -10.69
N LEU A 117 -2.47 -9.93 -10.75
CA LEU A 117 -1.32 -10.18 -11.63
C LEU A 117 -0.64 -11.51 -11.28
N TYR A 118 -0.41 -11.78 -9.99
CA TYR A 118 0.22 -13.00 -9.51
C TYR A 118 -0.52 -14.28 -9.95
N GLN A 119 -1.85 -14.30 -9.80
CA GLN A 119 -2.64 -15.51 -10.03
C GLN A 119 -2.96 -15.79 -11.52
N TYR A 120 -2.89 -14.77 -12.39
CA TYR A 120 -3.19 -14.92 -13.81
C TYR A 120 -1.95 -15.01 -14.69
N PHE A 121 -0.86 -14.31 -14.37
CA PHE A 121 0.36 -14.34 -15.20
C PHE A 121 1.41 -15.30 -14.64
N ARG A 122 1.29 -16.59 -14.98
CA ARG A 122 2.06 -17.67 -14.34
C ARG A 122 3.52 -17.82 -14.78
N THR A 123 3.93 -17.21 -15.90
CA THR A 123 5.34 -17.23 -16.33
C THR A 123 6.04 -15.93 -15.95
N TRP A 124 7.37 -15.94 -15.81
CA TRP A 124 8.15 -14.72 -15.55
C TRP A 124 7.95 -13.66 -16.64
N LYS A 125 8.01 -14.07 -17.91
CA LYS A 125 7.83 -13.16 -19.04
C LYS A 125 6.46 -12.46 -19.02
N SER A 126 5.38 -13.24 -18.86
CA SER A 126 4.01 -12.69 -18.87
C SER A 126 3.74 -11.77 -17.69
N PHE A 127 4.25 -12.12 -16.50
CA PHE A 127 4.08 -11.29 -15.30
C PHE A 127 4.88 -10.01 -15.37
N ILE A 128 6.15 -10.03 -15.80
CA ILE A 128 6.96 -8.81 -15.92
C ILE A 128 6.30 -7.86 -16.91
N LEU A 129 5.77 -8.37 -18.03
CA LEU A 129 5.01 -7.55 -18.97
C LEU A 129 3.76 -6.94 -18.33
N ALA A 130 2.95 -7.74 -17.64
CA ALA A 130 1.77 -7.24 -16.94
C ALA A 130 2.12 -6.23 -15.83
N GLN A 131 3.22 -6.45 -15.12
CA GLN A 131 3.74 -5.58 -14.07
C GLN A 131 4.19 -4.22 -14.62
N ILE A 132 4.87 -4.20 -15.76
CA ILE A 132 5.26 -2.96 -16.45
C ILE A 132 4.02 -2.18 -16.88
N ILE A 133 3.01 -2.87 -17.44
CA ILE A 133 1.75 -2.23 -17.84
C ILE A 133 1.04 -1.63 -16.62
N MET A 134 0.91 -2.38 -15.53
CA MET A 134 0.32 -1.89 -14.29
C MET A 134 1.11 -0.69 -13.73
N ALA A 135 2.44 -0.77 -13.70
CA ALA A 135 3.30 0.32 -13.23
C ALA A 135 3.16 1.58 -14.09
N LEU A 136 3.06 1.44 -15.42
CA LEU A 136 2.79 2.57 -16.31
C LEU A 136 1.42 3.19 -16.01
N THR A 137 0.38 2.37 -15.89
CA THR A 137 -0.97 2.84 -15.58
C THR A 137 -1.02 3.55 -14.23
N TYR A 138 -0.36 3.01 -13.20
CA TYR A 138 -0.44 3.58 -11.86
C TYR A 138 0.38 4.87 -11.78
N ALA A 139 1.64 4.85 -12.20
CA ALA A 139 2.51 6.01 -12.08
C ALA A 139 2.12 7.17 -13.00
N TYR A 140 1.61 6.91 -14.20
CA TYR A 140 1.39 7.97 -15.20
C TYR A 140 -0.08 8.21 -15.56
N ILE A 141 -1.02 7.49 -14.95
CA ILE A 141 -2.46 7.76 -15.09
C ILE A 141 -3.11 7.85 -13.71
N GLY A 142 -2.91 6.84 -12.87
CA GLY A 142 -3.52 6.75 -11.54
C GLY A 142 -3.04 7.86 -10.59
N GLU A 143 -1.74 7.99 -10.39
CA GLU A 143 -1.14 9.00 -9.51
C GLU A 143 -1.43 10.44 -9.99
N PRO A 144 -1.23 10.80 -11.28
CA PRO A 144 -1.65 12.10 -11.79
C PRO A 144 -3.14 12.39 -11.61
N PHE A 145 -4.00 11.37 -11.78
CA PHE A 145 -5.43 11.52 -11.50
C PHE A 145 -5.67 11.80 -10.01
N CYS A 146 -5.03 11.06 -9.11
CA CYS A 146 -5.16 11.25 -7.66
C CYS A 146 -4.67 12.63 -7.22
N GLU A 147 -3.59 13.13 -7.82
CA GLU A 147 -3.10 14.48 -7.56
C GLU A 147 -4.07 15.55 -8.09
N TRP A 148 -4.61 15.35 -9.30
CA TRP A 148 -5.61 16.25 -9.89
C TRP A 148 -6.87 16.36 -9.03
N VAL A 149 -7.34 15.24 -8.46
CA VAL A 149 -8.48 15.20 -7.53
C VAL A 149 -8.10 15.43 -6.06
N LYS A 150 -6.86 15.84 -5.78
CA LYS A 150 -6.35 16.21 -4.44
C LYS A 150 -6.39 15.09 -3.39
N LEU A 151 -6.33 13.84 -3.81
CA LEU A 151 -6.16 12.69 -2.91
C LEU A 151 -4.72 12.50 -2.47
N VAL A 152 -3.76 12.94 -3.29
CA VAL A 152 -2.33 12.94 -3.00
C VAL A 152 -1.76 14.29 -3.40
N ASN A 153 -0.78 14.78 -2.66
CA ASN A 153 -0.02 15.98 -3.00
C ASN A 153 1.47 15.63 -3.03
N TYR A 154 2.07 15.57 -4.22
CA TYR A 154 3.49 15.24 -4.34
C TYR A 154 4.35 16.49 -4.14
N LEU A 155 5.35 16.39 -3.26
CA LEU A 155 6.25 17.50 -2.93
C LEU A 155 7.61 17.29 -3.63
N GLU A 156 8.32 16.24 -3.24
CA GLU A 156 9.65 15.88 -3.78
C GLU A 156 9.62 14.59 -4.62
N TRP A 157 8.57 13.79 -4.46
CA TRP A 157 8.43 12.54 -5.18
C TRP A 157 7.98 12.75 -6.62
N ARG A 158 8.50 11.92 -7.51
CA ARG A 158 8.22 11.99 -8.95
C ARG A 158 7.63 10.67 -9.40
N TYR A 159 6.66 10.70 -10.31
CA TYR A 159 6.02 9.50 -10.86
C TYR A 159 6.98 8.42 -11.38
N ARG A 160 8.13 8.85 -11.92
CA ARG A 160 9.20 7.93 -12.38
C ARG A 160 9.79 7.07 -11.25
N TYR A 161 9.78 7.55 -10.01
CA TYR A 161 10.15 6.74 -8.85
C TYR A 161 9.09 5.69 -8.55
N SER A 162 7.80 6.05 -8.57
CA SER A 162 6.69 5.09 -8.45
C SER A 162 6.74 4.00 -9.51
N PHE A 163 6.99 4.39 -10.77
CA PHE A 163 7.12 3.46 -11.88
C PHE A 163 8.19 2.37 -11.62
N ILE A 164 9.38 2.78 -11.17
CA ILE A 164 10.47 1.85 -10.84
C ILE A 164 10.10 1.01 -9.60
N TYR A 165 9.54 1.65 -8.58
CA TYR A 165 9.11 1.01 -7.35
C TYR A 165 8.12 -0.13 -7.61
N TYR A 166 7.04 0.12 -8.36
CA TYR A 166 6.04 -0.91 -8.66
C TYR A 166 6.63 -2.12 -9.41
N ILE A 167 7.63 -1.91 -10.26
CA ILE A 167 8.26 -3.03 -10.98
C ILE A 167 9.11 -3.86 -10.02
N ILE A 168 9.99 -3.22 -9.25
CA ILE A 168 10.94 -3.89 -8.36
C ILE A 168 10.19 -4.69 -7.30
N VAL A 169 9.22 -4.07 -6.62
CA VAL A 169 8.45 -4.70 -5.54
C VAL A 169 7.72 -5.95 -6.04
N GLY A 170 7.05 -5.86 -7.19
CA GLY A 170 6.36 -7.01 -7.80
C GLY A 170 7.29 -8.18 -8.10
N ILE A 171 8.46 -7.90 -8.69
CA ILE A 171 9.43 -8.95 -9.04
C ILE A 171 10.02 -9.59 -7.79
N VAL A 172 10.45 -8.79 -6.81
CA VAL A 172 11.08 -9.28 -5.58
C VAL A 172 10.12 -10.13 -4.77
N ILE A 173 8.90 -9.65 -4.55
CA ILE A 173 7.89 -10.39 -3.77
C ILE A 173 7.49 -11.66 -4.51
N ARG A 174 7.33 -11.62 -5.84
CA ARG A 174 7.05 -12.84 -6.61
C ARG A 174 8.15 -13.88 -6.44
N ALA A 175 9.41 -13.48 -6.54
CA ALA A 175 10.53 -14.39 -6.37
C ALA A 175 10.51 -15.04 -4.97
N LEU A 176 10.21 -14.25 -3.94
CA LEU A 176 10.05 -14.72 -2.57
C LEU A 176 8.91 -15.73 -2.45
N ILE A 177 7.71 -15.42 -2.93
CA ILE A 177 6.55 -16.32 -2.83
C ILE A 177 6.81 -17.62 -3.59
N LEU A 178 7.37 -17.57 -4.80
CA LEU A 178 7.71 -18.78 -5.55
C LEU A 178 8.76 -19.64 -4.83
N LYS A 179 9.73 -19.01 -4.17
CA LYS A 179 10.71 -19.72 -3.34
C LYS A 179 10.05 -20.40 -2.15
N LEU A 180 9.18 -19.69 -1.41
CA LEU A 180 8.44 -20.26 -0.28
C LEU A 180 7.52 -21.40 -0.72
N ALA A 181 6.79 -21.23 -1.82
CA ALA A 181 5.94 -22.27 -2.40
C ALA A 181 6.75 -23.52 -2.75
N SER A 182 7.96 -23.37 -3.30
CA SER A 182 8.85 -24.50 -3.60
C SER A 182 9.30 -25.28 -2.37
N LEU A 183 9.43 -24.63 -1.20
CA LEU A 183 9.82 -25.26 0.06
C LEU A 183 8.63 -25.91 0.78
N SER A 184 7.40 -25.44 0.52
CA SER A 184 6.19 -25.97 1.14
C SER A 184 5.71 -27.29 0.52
N LYS A 185 6.12 -27.59 -0.72
CA LYS A 185 5.77 -28.86 -1.36
C LYS A 185 6.48 -29.99 -0.61
N PRO A 186 5.78 -31.05 -0.19
CA PRO A 186 6.43 -32.19 0.45
C PRO A 186 7.54 -32.69 -0.45
N GLN A 187 8.74 -32.84 0.12
CA GLN A 187 9.85 -33.50 -0.53
C GLN A 187 9.36 -34.90 -0.90
N ASP A 188 9.25 -35.22 -2.19
CA ASP A 188 9.00 -36.60 -2.61
C ASP A 188 10.15 -37.45 -2.07
N LEU A 189 9.89 -38.19 -0.99
CA LEU A 189 10.80 -39.15 -0.36
C LEU A 189 10.98 -40.41 -1.23
N THR A 190 10.67 -40.35 -2.53
CA THR A 190 10.64 -41.48 -3.46
C THR A 190 11.87 -41.61 -4.36
N THR A 191 12.94 -40.85 -4.13
CA THR A 191 14.26 -41.16 -4.72
C THR A 191 15.25 -41.48 -3.61
N LYS A 192 15.23 -42.77 -3.23
CA LYS A 192 16.40 -43.50 -2.72
C LYS A 192 17.43 -43.64 -3.82
#